data_AF-A0A3B9HW80-F1
#
_entry.id   AF-A0A3B9HW80-F1
#
_cell.length_a   1.000
_cell.length_b   1.000
_cell.length_c   1.000
_cell.angle_alpha   90.00
_cell.angle_beta   90.00
_cell.angle_gamma   90.00
#
_symmetry.space_group_name_H-M   'P 1'
#
loop_
_entity.id
_entity.type
_entity.pdbx_description
1 polymer ?
#
loop_
_entity_poly.entity_id
_entity_poly.type
_entity_poly.pdbx_seq_one_letter_code
_entity_poly.pdbx_strand_id
1 'polypeptide(L)'
;MVKFGKIKTSNYSMQNPDSEILLIHIDAEPAGNPGDLRSFGSRFAPLGLYCLAASAPGRIATLVGRDIAQFYDNLAIFGKVRAIIVQFNHPAAPEMSARLINRLRQQFPGAKIGASKQLRAHSELFDFVISGTGKTAVLRILRGETPLGNFDQPAAESFSVLDVPTEPLAEGEFEIHPEKWLAGRTLEVFQPWLGLLDQSDCHSSWPGIEWLTKLLNWLKLSGYQALHFRPSGLSTEHLHELRSVMLNLEMPFAVSFNISEQLHFSRVGAPLKQIWLYHPNRENAALTLEKLAEIKAADCLPGLQLQHSDVALPAESSLINAAARIQCSDLHCWPLSDLKLVTARFWRRRFFARLFGLRSAAELIMFMKTSYNILDILLSSERGR
;
A
#
# COMPACT_ATOMS: atom_id res chain seq x y z
N MET A 1 33.71 -16.34 -24.00
CA MET A 1 32.45 -15.92 -24.64
C MET A 1 31.31 -16.48 -23.81
N VAL A 2 30.86 -15.72 -22.80
CA VAL A 2 29.85 -16.18 -21.83
C VAL A 2 28.48 -16.03 -22.48
N LYS A 3 27.80 -17.15 -22.71
CA LYS A 3 26.41 -17.16 -23.18
C LYS A 3 25.53 -16.63 -22.05
N PHE A 4 25.04 -15.40 -22.19
CA PHE A 4 23.93 -14.91 -21.39
C PHE A 4 22.70 -15.77 -21.72
N GLY A 5 22.36 -16.69 -20.80
CA GLY A 5 21.09 -17.38 -20.82
C GLY A 5 19.96 -16.35 -20.85
N LYS A 6 18.95 -16.60 -21.68
CA LYS A 6 17.73 -15.79 -21.75
C LYS A 6 17.26 -15.48 -20.33
N ILE A 7 17.25 -14.19 -19.99
CA ILE A 7 16.55 -13.66 -18.83
C ILE A 7 15.10 -14.13 -18.97
N LYS A 8 14.61 -14.92 -18.02
CA LYS A 8 13.18 -15.22 -17.92
C LYS A 8 12.45 -13.91 -17.62
N THR A 9 11.99 -13.22 -18.65
CA THR A 9 11.04 -12.12 -18.52
C THR A 9 9.63 -12.71 -18.47
N SER A 10 9.20 -13.15 -17.30
CA SER A 10 7.78 -13.29 -16.98
C SER A 10 7.58 -12.88 -15.53
N ASN A 11 7.53 -11.56 -15.31
CA ASN A 11 7.36 -10.95 -13.99
C ASN A 11 5.88 -10.87 -13.59
N TYR A 12 5.09 -11.94 -13.77
CA TYR A 12 3.65 -11.86 -13.52
C TYR A 12 3.12 -13.12 -12.85
N SER A 13 2.57 -12.99 -11.64
CA SER A 13 1.77 -14.02 -11.00
C SER A 13 0.31 -13.95 -11.48
N MET A 14 -0.36 -15.10 -11.58
CA MET A 14 -1.80 -15.24 -11.85
C MET A 14 -2.36 -14.70 -13.18
N GLN A 15 -1.67 -14.92 -14.30
CA GLN A 15 -2.20 -14.65 -15.65
C GLN A 15 -2.67 -15.94 -16.34
N ASN A 16 -3.99 -16.19 -16.35
CA ASN A 16 -4.61 -17.20 -17.21
C ASN A 16 -5.29 -16.51 -18.41
N PRO A 17 -4.87 -16.76 -19.68
CA PRO A 17 -5.52 -16.24 -20.88
C PRO A 17 -7.05 -16.48 -20.94
N ASP A 18 -7.51 -17.55 -20.27
CA ASP A 18 -8.92 -17.93 -20.18
C ASP A 18 -9.70 -17.23 -19.05
N SER A 19 -9.08 -16.26 -18.35
CA SER A 19 -9.76 -15.53 -17.28
C SER A 19 -10.98 -14.78 -17.80
N GLU A 20 -12.03 -14.82 -17.00
CA GLU A 20 -13.32 -14.19 -17.28
C GLU A 20 -13.43 -12.81 -16.64
N ILE A 21 -12.69 -12.58 -15.55
CA ILE A 21 -12.65 -11.30 -14.85
C ILE A 21 -11.20 -10.81 -14.80
N LEU A 22 -10.99 -9.54 -15.16
CA LEU A 22 -9.74 -8.84 -14.93
C LEU A 22 -9.89 -7.88 -13.73
N LEU A 23 -9.04 -8.04 -12.73
CA LEU A 23 -8.89 -7.09 -11.63
C LEU A 23 -7.67 -6.21 -11.95
N ILE A 24 -7.90 -4.93 -12.18
CA ILE A 24 -6.87 -4.00 -12.61
C ILE A 24 -6.57 -3.03 -11.48
N HIS A 25 -5.33 -3.04 -11.03
CA HIS A 25 -4.78 -2.05 -10.13
C HIS A 25 -4.05 -0.98 -10.92
N ILE A 26 -4.44 0.28 -10.74
CA ILE A 26 -3.74 1.42 -11.32
C ILE A 26 -3.10 2.20 -10.17
N ASP A 27 -1.77 2.12 -10.12
CA ASP A 27 -1.00 3.03 -9.29
C ASP A 27 -1.16 4.44 -9.84
N ALA A 28 -1.30 5.42 -8.95
CA ALA A 28 -1.15 6.80 -9.38
C ALA A 28 0.24 6.93 -9.97
N GLU A 29 0.34 7.35 -11.24
CA GLU A 29 1.64 7.71 -11.79
C GLU A 29 2.32 8.64 -10.78
N PRO A 30 3.58 8.40 -10.37
CA PRO A 30 4.36 9.45 -9.76
C PRO A 30 4.34 10.58 -10.80
N ALA A 31 3.53 11.61 -10.53
CA ALA A 31 3.18 12.59 -11.55
C ALA A 31 4.43 13.06 -12.29
N GLY A 32 4.47 12.77 -13.59
CA GLY A 32 5.50 13.25 -14.50
C GLY A 32 6.87 12.60 -14.31
N ASN A 33 7.48 12.30 -15.45
CA ASN A 33 8.91 12.12 -15.69
C ASN A 33 9.75 11.19 -14.79
N PRO A 34 10.53 10.27 -15.38
CA PRO A 34 11.63 9.56 -14.69
C PRO A 34 12.77 10.45 -14.18
N GLY A 35 12.62 11.79 -14.26
CA GLY A 35 13.50 12.80 -13.67
C GLY A 35 12.83 13.67 -12.58
N ASP A 36 11.58 13.38 -12.20
CA ASP A 36 10.86 14.11 -11.15
C ASP A 36 10.95 13.40 -9.80
N LEU A 37 10.83 14.22 -8.75
CA LEU A 37 10.99 14.07 -7.29
C LEU A 37 10.50 12.79 -6.57
N ARG A 38 10.01 11.78 -7.30
CA ARG A 38 9.07 10.76 -6.82
C ARG A 38 9.52 9.31 -7.08
N SER A 39 10.74 9.09 -7.56
CA SER A 39 11.21 7.76 -8.02
C SER A 39 11.35 6.69 -6.92
N PHE A 40 11.44 7.07 -5.65
CA PHE A 40 11.58 6.14 -4.51
C PHE A 40 10.36 6.13 -3.57
N GLY A 41 9.17 6.42 -4.12
CA GLY A 41 7.89 6.21 -3.42
C GLY A 41 7.64 4.74 -3.07
N SER A 42 6.76 4.51 -2.10
CA SER A 42 6.26 3.16 -1.79
C SER A 42 5.55 2.55 -3.01
N ARG A 43 5.81 1.27 -3.27
CA ARG A 43 5.09 0.47 -4.26
C ARG A 43 4.19 -0.50 -3.52
N PHE A 44 2.92 -0.16 -3.39
CA PHE A 44 1.97 -0.98 -2.64
C PHE A 44 1.57 -2.20 -3.45
N ALA A 45 1.58 -3.36 -2.80
CA ALA A 45 0.99 -4.56 -3.40
C ALA A 45 -0.53 -4.46 -3.34
N PRO A 46 -1.26 -4.74 -4.45
CA PRO A 46 -2.71 -4.82 -4.44
C PRO A 46 -3.17 -6.13 -3.81
N LEU A 47 -2.79 -6.33 -2.53
CA LEU A 47 -3.03 -7.55 -1.79
C LEU A 47 -4.52 -7.89 -1.70
N GLY A 48 -5.40 -6.87 -1.60
CA GLY A 48 -6.83 -7.05 -1.69
C GLY A 48 -7.28 -7.69 -3.01
N LEU A 49 -6.74 -7.24 -4.14
CA LEU A 49 -7.06 -7.83 -5.45
C LEU A 49 -6.52 -9.26 -5.59
N TYR A 50 -5.32 -9.53 -5.07
CA TYR A 50 -4.79 -10.90 -5.07
C TYR A 50 -5.67 -11.84 -4.24
N CYS A 51 -6.09 -11.44 -3.03
CA CYS A 51 -7.05 -12.19 -2.22
C CYS A 51 -8.42 -12.34 -2.92
N LEU A 52 -8.87 -11.32 -3.66
CA LEU A 52 -10.12 -11.40 -4.41
C LEU A 52 -10.02 -12.40 -5.58
N ALA A 53 -8.90 -12.39 -6.32
CA ALA A 53 -8.64 -13.36 -7.38
C ALA A 53 -8.56 -14.80 -6.86
N ALA A 54 -8.06 -14.98 -5.64
CA ALA A 54 -8.02 -16.29 -4.97
C ALA A 54 -9.41 -16.89 -4.71
N SER A 55 -10.50 -16.11 -4.79
CA SER A 55 -11.87 -16.61 -4.66
C SER A 55 -12.32 -17.51 -5.82
N ALA A 56 -11.66 -17.41 -6.99
CA ALA A 56 -11.89 -18.29 -8.12
C ALA A 56 -10.60 -18.43 -8.96
N PRO A 57 -9.62 -19.21 -8.48
CA PRO A 57 -8.32 -19.36 -9.12
C PRO A 57 -8.45 -19.81 -10.57
N GLY A 58 -7.67 -19.19 -11.46
CA GLY A 58 -7.69 -19.46 -12.90
C GLY A 58 -8.86 -18.86 -13.68
N ARG A 59 -9.90 -18.33 -13.01
CA ARG A 59 -11.01 -17.61 -13.66
C ARG A 59 -10.92 -16.09 -13.52
N ILE A 60 -10.11 -15.62 -12.57
CA ILE A 60 -9.85 -14.21 -12.29
C ILE A 60 -8.35 -13.97 -12.41
N ALA A 61 -7.97 -12.96 -13.20
CA ALA A 61 -6.58 -12.50 -13.29
C ALA A 61 -6.43 -11.12 -12.65
N THR A 62 -5.23 -10.84 -12.13
CA THR A 62 -4.84 -9.52 -11.62
C THR A 62 -3.83 -8.88 -12.57
N LEU A 63 -3.95 -7.57 -12.78
CA LEU A 63 -3.03 -6.77 -13.58
C LEU A 63 -2.69 -5.49 -12.84
N VAL A 64 -1.40 -5.12 -12.86
CA VAL A 64 -0.91 -3.89 -12.24
C VAL A 64 -0.41 -2.96 -13.33
N GLY A 65 -1.11 -1.85 -13.55
CA GLY A 65 -0.79 -0.84 -14.55
C GLY A 65 0.32 0.08 -14.07
N ARG A 66 1.58 -0.28 -14.34
CA ARG A 66 2.79 0.48 -13.94
C ARG A 66 3.50 1.13 -15.12
N ASP A 67 3.67 0.34 -16.18
CA ASP A 67 4.17 0.78 -17.47
C ASP A 67 3.01 0.64 -18.44
N ILE A 68 2.54 1.76 -18.98
CA ILE A 68 1.38 1.81 -19.85
C ILE A 68 1.59 0.93 -21.10
N ALA A 69 2.79 0.91 -21.66
CA ALA A 69 3.08 0.14 -22.87
C ALA A 69 2.99 -1.37 -22.58
N GLN A 70 3.71 -1.81 -21.54
CA GLN A 70 3.71 -3.20 -21.12
C GLN A 70 2.33 -3.67 -20.61
N PHE A 71 1.61 -2.77 -19.94
CA PHE A 71 0.24 -3.03 -19.49
C PHE A 71 -0.69 -3.34 -20.66
N TYR A 72 -0.64 -2.54 -21.74
CA TYR A 72 -1.48 -2.78 -22.91
C TYR A 72 -1.08 -4.03 -23.68
N ASP A 73 0.21 -4.33 -23.80
CA ASP A 73 0.69 -5.57 -24.41
C ASP A 73 0.14 -6.80 -23.64
N ASN A 74 0.12 -6.71 -22.30
CA ASN A 74 -0.41 -7.78 -21.46
C ASN A 74 -1.93 -7.97 -21.59
N LEU A 75 -2.70 -6.94 -21.97
CA LEU A 75 -4.14 -7.11 -22.20
C LEU A 75 -4.44 -8.01 -23.40
N ALA A 76 -3.54 -8.08 -24.38
CA ALA A 76 -3.75 -8.82 -25.62
C ALA A 76 -3.84 -10.33 -25.42
N ILE A 77 -3.36 -10.87 -24.29
CA ILE A 77 -3.37 -12.31 -24.03
C ILE A 77 -4.75 -12.83 -23.62
N PHE A 78 -5.68 -11.96 -23.19
CA PHE A 78 -6.97 -12.38 -22.65
C PHE A 78 -8.06 -12.40 -23.73
N GLY A 79 -8.78 -13.51 -23.84
CA GLY A 79 -9.82 -13.69 -24.87
C GLY A 79 -11.25 -13.82 -24.35
N LYS A 80 -11.46 -14.11 -23.06
CA LYS A 80 -12.77 -14.50 -22.49
C LYS A 80 -13.33 -13.50 -21.46
N VAL A 81 -12.76 -12.30 -21.41
CA VAL A 81 -13.09 -11.30 -20.40
C VAL A 81 -14.54 -10.83 -20.56
N ARG A 82 -15.35 -11.05 -19.53
CA ARG A 82 -16.74 -10.57 -19.42
C ARG A 82 -16.87 -9.35 -18.51
N ALA A 83 -15.96 -9.19 -17.56
CA ALA A 83 -15.95 -8.06 -16.65
C ALA A 83 -14.54 -7.61 -16.31
N ILE A 84 -14.39 -6.30 -16.09
CA ILE A 84 -13.15 -5.66 -15.68
C ILE A 84 -13.48 -4.82 -14.45
N ILE A 85 -12.75 -5.00 -13.35
CA ILE A 85 -12.90 -4.20 -12.12
C ILE A 85 -11.61 -3.41 -11.93
N VAL A 86 -11.72 -2.09 -11.91
CA VAL A 86 -10.58 -1.18 -11.78
C VAL A 86 -10.54 -0.60 -10.36
N GLN A 87 -9.37 -0.70 -9.73
CA GLN A 87 -9.04 -0.06 -8.45
C GLN A 87 -7.93 0.98 -8.69
N PHE A 88 -8.18 2.22 -8.29
CA PHE A 88 -7.19 3.30 -8.35
C PHE A 88 -6.66 3.60 -6.94
N ASN A 89 -5.34 3.69 -6.79
CA ASN A 89 -4.68 3.99 -5.50
C ASN A 89 -4.80 5.45 -5.06
N HIS A 90 -5.12 6.35 -5.97
CA HIS A 90 -5.35 7.77 -5.71
C HIS A 90 -6.47 8.22 -6.67
N PRO A 91 -7.22 9.30 -6.39
CA PRO A 91 -8.00 9.94 -7.44
C PRO A 91 -7.08 10.25 -8.62
N ALA A 92 -7.18 9.41 -9.65
CA ALA A 92 -6.51 9.60 -10.91
C ALA A 92 -7.09 10.87 -11.56
N ALA A 93 -6.25 11.61 -12.29
CA ALA A 93 -6.75 12.72 -13.08
C ALA A 93 -7.90 12.20 -13.99
N PRO A 94 -9.06 12.88 -14.03
CA PRO A 94 -10.25 12.42 -14.76
C PRO A 94 -9.96 11.95 -16.20
N GLU A 95 -9.06 12.65 -16.88
CA GLU A 95 -8.64 12.38 -18.25
C GLU A 95 -7.81 11.09 -18.40
N MET A 96 -7.02 10.74 -17.39
CA MET A 96 -6.25 9.49 -17.38
C MET A 96 -7.21 8.30 -17.21
N SER A 97 -8.16 8.41 -16.29
CA SER A 97 -9.22 7.42 -16.11
C SER A 97 -10.01 7.24 -17.41
N ALA A 98 -10.50 8.32 -18.02
CA ALA A 98 -11.26 8.25 -19.27
C ALA A 98 -10.46 7.59 -20.42
N ARG A 99 -9.17 7.91 -20.58
CA ARG A 99 -8.31 7.27 -21.59
C ARG A 99 -8.14 5.78 -21.35
N LEU A 100 -7.88 5.37 -20.11
CA LEU A 100 -7.78 3.96 -19.74
C LEU A 100 -9.08 3.21 -20.04
N ILE A 101 -10.22 3.73 -19.57
CA ILE A 101 -11.53 3.10 -19.78
C ILE A 101 -11.86 2.99 -21.26
N ASN A 102 -11.64 4.04 -22.06
CA ASN A 102 -11.85 4.00 -23.50
C ASN A 102 -10.99 2.93 -24.18
N ARG A 103 -9.74 2.77 -23.76
CA ARG A 103 -8.85 1.76 -24.31
C ARG A 103 -9.28 0.34 -23.92
N LEU A 104 -9.72 0.14 -22.67
CA LEU A 104 -10.29 -1.13 -22.23
C LEU A 104 -11.55 -1.50 -22.99
N ARG A 105 -12.44 -0.54 -23.28
CA ARG A 105 -13.64 -0.77 -24.11
C ARG A 105 -13.29 -1.14 -25.55
N GLN A 106 -12.24 -0.54 -26.13
CA GLN A 106 -11.76 -0.92 -27.46
C GLN A 106 -11.21 -2.35 -27.49
N GLN A 107 -10.45 -2.74 -26.46
CA GLN A 107 -9.85 -4.06 -26.37
C GLN A 107 -10.87 -5.15 -26.04
N PHE A 108 -11.85 -4.85 -25.20
CA PHE A 108 -12.87 -5.78 -24.71
C PHE A 108 -14.28 -5.22 -24.91
N PRO A 109 -14.77 -5.13 -26.16
CA PRO A 109 -16.06 -4.48 -26.47
C PRO A 109 -17.27 -5.15 -25.82
N GLY A 110 -17.17 -6.45 -25.48
CA GLY A 110 -18.23 -7.19 -24.79
C GLY A 110 -18.15 -7.16 -23.26
N ALA A 111 -17.05 -6.65 -22.68
CA ALA A 111 -16.87 -6.65 -21.24
C ALA A 111 -17.56 -5.48 -20.57
N LYS A 112 -18.11 -5.72 -19.37
CA LYS A 112 -18.57 -4.66 -18.48
C LYS A 112 -17.43 -4.16 -17.62
N ILE A 113 -17.30 -2.85 -17.47
CA ILE A 113 -16.22 -2.23 -16.71
C ILE A 113 -16.79 -1.58 -15.46
N GLY A 114 -16.25 -1.93 -14.30
CA GLY A 114 -16.68 -1.39 -13.01
C GLY A 114 -15.54 -0.92 -12.12
N ALA A 115 -15.89 -0.26 -11.03
CA ALA A 115 -14.95 0.27 -10.05
C ALA A 115 -15.43 0.08 -8.60
N SER A 116 -14.50 0.20 -7.65
CA SER A 116 -14.84 0.30 -6.23
C SER A 116 -15.52 1.65 -5.93
N LYS A 117 -16.61 1.64 -5.15
CA LYS A 117 -17.46 2.81 -4.83
C LYS A 117 -16.74 3.92 -4.06
N GLN A 118 -15.58 3.62 -3.46
CA GLN A 118 -14.74 4.63 -2.83
C GLN A 118 -14.32 5.73 -3.82
N LEU A 119 -14.37 5.45 -5.11
CA LEU A 119 -14.16 6.38 -6.21
C LEU A 119 -15.50 7.00 -6.63
N ARG A 120 -16.03 7.94 -5.83
CA ARG A 120 -17.24 8.70 -6.23
C ARG A 120 -17.01 9.60 -7.44
N ALA A 121 -15.75 9.93 -7.74
CA ALA A 121 -15.40 10.67 -8.94
C ALA A 121 -15.49 9.73 -10.15
N HIS A 122 -16.29 10.11 -11.15
CA HIS A 122 -16.38 9.45 -12.46
C HIS A 122 -17.22 8.18 -12.56
N SER A 123 -18.27 8.05 -11.73
CA SER A 123 -19.19 6.90 -11.82
C SER A 123 -19.83 6.76 -13.20
N GLU A 124 -19.93 7.83 -13.98
CA GLU A 124 -20.46 7.85 -15.34
C GLU A 124 -19.60 7.09 -16.37
N LEU A 125 -18.31 6.88 -16.09
CA LEU A 125 -17.42 6.13 -17.00
C LEU A 125 -17.61 4.61 -16.89
N PHE A 126 -18.15 4.14 -15.77
CA PHE A 126 -18.27 2.74 -15.41
C PHE A 126 -19.68 2.21 -15.67
N ASP A 127 -19.76 0.96 -16.11
CA ASP A 127 -21.04 0.26 -16.28
C ASP A 127 -21.63 -0.15 -14.91
N PHE A 128 -20.76 -0.38 -13.91
CA PHE A 128 -21.17 -0.77 -12.56
C PHE A 128 -20.18 -0.34 -11.47
N VAL A 129 -20.62 -0.35 -10.21
CA VAL A 129 -19.82 -0.06 -9.03
C VAL A 129 -20.05 -1.07 -7.91
N ILE A 130 -18.98 -1.37 -7.17
CA ILE A 130 -18.92 -2.32 -6.06
C ILE A 130 -18.55 -1.55 -4.79
N SER A 131 -19.42 -1.56 -3.78
CA SER A 131 -19.23 -0.98 -2.45
C SER A 131 -18.61 -1.88 -1.39
N GLY A 132 -18.64 -3.21 -1.55
CA GLY A 132 -18.15 -4.18 -0.58
C GLY A 132 -16.81 -4.78 -0.98
N THR A 133 -16.50 -5.95 -0.41
CA THR A 133 -15.21 -6.62 -0.65
C THR A 133 -15.02 -7.10 -2.10
N GLY A 134 -16.10 -7.17 -2.87
CA GLY A 134 -16.14 -7.66 -4.25
C GLY A 134 -16.33 -9.17 -4.37
N LYS A 135 -16.27 -9.95 -3.29
CA LYS A 135 -16.39 -11.42 -3.32
C LYS A 135 -17.68 -11.89 -4.00
N THR A 136 -18.82 -11.35 -3.55
CA THR A 136 -20.13 -11.74 -4.08
C THR A 136 -20.31 -11.26 -5.52
N ALA A 137 -19.86 -10.04 -5.83
CA ALA A 137 -19.87 -9.50 -7.18
C ALA A 137 -19.12 -10.40 -8.17
N VAL A 138 -17.88 -10.80 -7.87
CA VAL A 138 -17.11 -11.67 -8.78
C VAL A 138 -17.77 -13.04 -8.92
N LEU A 139 -18.29 -13.63 -7.85
CA LEU A 139 -18.98 -14.93 -7.91
C LEU A 139 -20.27 -14.87 -8.74
N ARG A 140 -21.03 -13.77 -8.66
CA ARG A 140 -22.25 -13.54 -9.47
C ARG A 140 -21.93 -13.41 -10.95
N ILE A 141 -20.91 -12.61 -11.28
CA ILE A 141 -20.42 -12.45 -12.66
C ILE A 141 -19.97 -13.81 -13.23
N LEU A 142 -19.24 -14.60 -12.43
CA LEU A 142 -18.78 -15.94 -12.82
C LEU A 142 -19.93 -16.96 -12.98
N ARG A 143 -21.08 -16.73 -12.36
CA ARG A 143 -22.33 -17.50 -12.56
C ARG A 143 -23.13 -17.06 -13.79
N GLY A 144 -22.70 -16.00 -14.48
CA GLY A 144 -23.32 -15.51 -15.71
C GLY A 144 -24.17 -14.25 -15.55
N GLU A 145 -24.20 -13.64 -14.36
CA GLU A 145 -24.91 -12.38 -14.17
C GLU A 145 -24.17 -11.21 -14.84
N THR A 146 -24.91 -10.32 -15.50
CA THR A 146 -24.32 -9.13 -16.15
C THR A 146 -24.27 -7.96 -15.16
N PRO A 147 -23.09 -7.41 -14.85
CA PRO A 147 -22.98 -6.36 -13.85
C PRO A 147 -23.37 -4.99 -14.41
N LEU A 148 -24.27 -4.29 -13.70
CA LEU A 148 -24.78 -2.96 -14.05
C LEU A 148 -25.12 -2.15 -12.78
N GLY A 149 -24.90 -0.83 -12.81
CA GLY A 149 -25.27 0.09 -11.73
C GLY A 149 -24.58 -0.23 -10.41
N ASN A 150 -25.27 -0.08 -9.28
CA ASN A 150 -24.77 -0.58 -8.00
C ASN A 150 -24.92 -2.10 -7.99
N PHE A 151 -23.82 -2.82 -8.16
CA PHE A 151 -23.88 -4.28 -8.37
C PHE A 151 -23.82 -5.09 -7.07
N ASP A 152 -23.55 -4.45 -5.94
CA ASP A 152 -23.47 -5.12 -4.64
C ASP A 152 -24.80 -5.19 -3.91
N GLN A 153 -24.91 -6.17 -3.01
CA GLN A 153 -26.03 -6.25 -2.06
C GLN A 153 -25.63 -5.68 -0.70
N PRO A 154 -26.32 -4.63 -0.20
CA PRO A 154 -25.96 -3.93 1.05
C PRO A 154 -25.98 -4.80 2.33
N ALA A 155 -26.60 -5.97 2.32
CA ALA A 155 -26.96 -6.70 3.55
C ALA A 155 -26.10 -7.93 3.87
N ALA A 156 -25.19 -8.37 2.99
CA ALA A 156 -24.47 -9.65 3.16
C ALA A 156 -22.93 -9.55 3.03
N GLU A 157 -22.39 -8.39 2.66
CA GLU A 157 -20.97 -8.24 2.28
C GLU A 157 -20.07 -7.72 3.40
N SER A 158 -20.63 -7.29 4.52
CA SER A 158 -19.83 -6.88 5.66
C SER A 158 -19.15 -8.14 6.23
N PHE A 159 -17.90 -8.35 5.82
CA PHE A 159 -16.89 -9.19 6.48
C PHE A 159 -16.74 -10.66 6.05
N SER A 160 -17.18 -11.09 4.86
CA SER A 160 -16.71 -12.40 4.35
C SER A 160 -15.23 -12.31 4.00
N VAL A 161 -14.39 -12.92 4.86
CA VAL A 161 -12.95 -13.03 4.66
C VAL A 161 -12.66 -13.70 3.32
N LEU A 162 -11.85 -13.05 2.49
CA LEU A 162 -11.37 -13.57 1.21
C LEU A 162 -10.31 -14.66 1.40
N ASP A 163 -10.08 -15.48 0.38
CA ASP A 163 -9.05 -16.51 0.44
C ASP A 163 -7.63 -15.92 0.32
N VAL A 164 -6.64 -16.66 0.83
CA VAL A 164 -5.22 -16.33 0.63
C VAL A 164 -4.77 -16.92 -0.71
N PRO A 165 -4.04 -16.16 -1.55
CA PRO A 165 -3.49 -16.69 -2.80
C PRO A 165 -2.57 -17.90 -2.56
N THR A 166 -2.47 -18.77 -3.56
CA THR A 166 -1.58 -19.94 -3.52
C THR A 166 -0.24 -19.68 -4.21
N GLU A 167 -0.26 -18.94 -5.33
CA GLU A 167 0.94 -18.58 -6.09
C GLU A 167 1.69 -17.43 -5.41
N PRO A 168 3.01 -17.55 -5.14
CA PRO A 168 3.79 -16.47 -4.55
C PRO A 168 3.87 -15.27 -5.49
N LEU A 169 4.07 -14.08 -4.91
CA LEU A 169 4.33 -12.86 -5.68
C LEU A 169 5.66 -12.96 -6.43
N ALA A 170 5.75 -12.23 -7.54
CA ALA A 170 7.01 -12.09 -8.24
C ALA A 170 8.04 -11.38 -7.35
N GLU A 171 9.26 -11.88 -7.40
CA GLU A 171 10.32 -11.43 -6.51
C GLU A 171 10.68 -9.95 -6.75
N GLY A 172 10.64 -9.12 -5.69
CA GLY A 172 11.06 -7.72 -5.76
C GLY A 172 10.07 -6.77 -6.45
N GLU A 173 8.85 -7.24 -6.69
CA GLU A 173 7.82 -6.45 -7.38
C GLU A 173 7.34 -5.23 -6.58
N PHE A 174 7.31 -5.34 -5.26
CA PHE A 174 6.79 -4.31 -4.34
C PHE A 174 7.79 -4.02 -3.22
N GLU A 175 7.86 -2.75 -2.79
CA GLU A 175 8.78 -2.31 -1.74
C GLU A 175 8.15 -1.13 -1.00
N ILE A 176 8.24 -1.14 0.32
CA ILE A 176 7.79 -0.03 1.17
C ILE A 176 8.67 1.22 0.99
N HIS A 177 8.14 2.37 1.38
CA HIS A 177 8.93 3.61 1.42
C HIS A 177 10.20 3.45 2.28
N PRO A 178 11.37 3.97 1.85
CA PRO A 178 12.64 3.75 2.55
C PRO A 178 12.65 4.10 4.05
N GLU A 179 11.92 5.14 4.45
CA GLU A 179 11.83 5.53 5.87
C GLU A 179 11.09 4.51 6.73
N LYS A 180 10.18 3.72 6.16
CA LYS A 180 9.43 2.66 6.84
C LYS A 180 10.13 1.30 6.80
N TRP A 181 11.29 1.23 6.13
CA TRP A 181 12.04 -0.02 5.97
C TRP A 181 12.50 -0.62 7.31
N LEU A 182 12.42 -1.95 7.40
CA LEU A 182 12.74 -2.74 8.59
C LEU A 182 13.92 -3.67 8.38
N ALA A 183 13.79 -4.60 7.44
CA ALA A 183 14.79 -5.61 7.12
C ALA A 183 14.47 -6.23 5.74
N GLY A 184 15.51 -6.62 5.00
CA GLY A 184 15.37 -7.24 3.67
C GLY A 184 14.39 -6.48 2.77
N ARG A 185 13.56 -7.20 2.02
CA ARG A 185 12.36 -6.64 1.39
C ARG A 185 11.27 -6.49 2.43
N THR A 186 10.83 -5.25 2.63
CA THR A 186 9.73 -4.91 3.52
C THR A 186 8.50 -4.50 2.70
N LEU A 187 7.34 -5.07 3.02
CA LEU A 187 6.07 -4.78 2.35
C LEU A 187 5.09 -4.06 3.29
N GLU A 188 4.31 -3.11 2.77
CA GLU A 188 3.19 -2.51 3.50
C GLU A 188 1.92 -3.34 3.28
N VAL A 189 1.24 -3.70 4.38
CA VAL A 189 0.05 -4.54 4.41
C VAL A 189 -1.10 -3.73 5.01
N PHE A 190 -2.21 -3.64 4.28
CA PHE A 190 -3.44 -3.00 4.74
C PHE A 190 -4.39 -4.07 5.29
N GLN A 191 -5.57 -4.26 4.68
CA GLN A 191 -6.53 -5.29 5.05
C GLN A 191 -6.87 -6.21 3.86
N PRO A 192 -5.93 -7.05 3.38
CA PRO A 192 -6.12 -7.81 2.14
C PRO A 192 -7.38 -8.68 2.12
N TRP A 193 -7.82 -9.17 3.28
CA TRP A 193 -9.04 -9.96 3.44
C TRP A 193 -10.33 -9.19 3.09
N LEU A 194 -10.27 -7.86 2.97
CA LEU A 194 -11.38 -6.99 2.57
C LEU A 194 -11.43 -6.71 1.06
N GLY A 195 -10.51 -7.23 0.24
CA GLY A 195 -10.62 -7.15 -1.22
C GLY A 195 -10.55 -5.73 -1.74
N LEU A 196 -11.62 -5.27 -2.41
CA LEU A 196 -11.71 -3.90 -2.92
C LEU A 196 -11.77 -2.82 -1.84
N LEU A 197 -11.94 -3.21 -0.58
CA LEU A 197 -11.93 -2.34 0.59
C LEU A 197 -10.64 -2.45 1.40
N ASP A 198 -9.60 -3.09 0.86
CA ASP A 198 -8.34 -3.35 1.59
C ASP A 198 -7.68 -2.08 2.14
N GLN A 199 -7.76 -0.97 1.41
CA GLN A 199 -7.21 0.34 1.79
C GLN A 199 -8.23 1.26 2.46
N SER A 200 -9.42 0.77 2.79
CA SER A 200 -10.47 1.57 3.43
C SER A 200 -10.08 2.02 4.84
N ASP A 201 -10.18 3.32 5.10
CA ASP A 201 -10.05 3.87 6.47
C ASP A 201 -11.39 3.79 7.25
N CYS A 202 -12.52 3.59 6.57
CA CYS A 202 -13.85 3.53 7.21
C CYS A 202 -14.33 2.10 7.51
N HIS A 203 -13.64 1.09 6.99
CA HIS A 203 -13.95 -0.31 7.24
C HIS A 203 -12.75 -0.96 7.91
N SER A 204 -12.99 -1.62 9.04
CA SER A 204 -11.95 -2.35 9.74
C SER A 204 -12.49 -3.69 10.21
N SER A 205 -11.72 -4.76 10.02
CA SER A 205 -12.04 -6.07 10.58
C SER A 205 -10.79 -6.90 10.84
N TRP A 206 -10.92 -7.96 11.64
CA TRP A 206 -9.86 -8.94 11.89
C TRP A 206 -10.23 -10.28 11.24
N PRO A 207 -9.37 -10.87 10.38
CA PRO A 207 -9.70 -12.11 9.68
C PRO A 207 -9.52 -13.36 10.55
N GLY A 208 -9.04 -13.20 11.78
CA GLY A 208 -8.62 -14.28 12.67
C GLY A 208 -7.19 -14.75 12.42
N ILE A 209 -6.58 -15.31 13.46
CA ILE A 209 -5.15 -15.61 13.47
C ILE A 209 -4.74 -16.73 12.51
N GLU A 210 -5.62 -17.72 12.28
CA GLU A 210 -5.36 -18.81 11.34
C GLU A 210 -5.22 -18.29 9.91
N TRP A 211 -6.11 -17.39 9.51
CA TRP A 211 -6.07 -16.76 8.20
C TRP A 211 -4.81 -15.91 8.05
N LEU A 212 -4.53 -15.09 9.06
CA LEU A 212 -3.34 -14.23 9.07
C LEU A 212 -2.06 -15.06 8.95
N THR A 213 -1.97 -16.16 9.68
CA THR A 213 -0.82 -17.09 9.61
C THR A 213 -0.62 -17.61 8.19
N LYS A 214 -1.69 -17.94 7.45
CA LYS A 214 -1.61 -18.35 6.05
C LYS A 214 -1.08 -17.22 5.16
N LEU A 215 -1.61 -16.00 5.29
CA LEU A 215 -1.14 -14.84 4.54
C LEU A 215 0.34 -14.56 4.79
N LEU A 216 0.77 -14.58 6.05
CA LEU A 216 2.15 -14.26 6.43
C LEU A 216 3.15 -15.31 5.93
N ASN A 217 2.78 -16.60 5.97
CA ASN A 217 3.57 -17.64 5.33
C ASN A 217 3.66 -17.44 3.81
N TRP A 218 2.56 -17.10 3.16
CA TRP A 218 2.55 -16.82 1.72
C TRP A 218 3.44 -15.61 1.35
N LEU A 219 3.42 -14.53 2.15
CA LEU A 219 4.31 -13.38 1.98
C LEU A 219 5.79 -13.75 2.22
N LYS A 220 6.07 -14.60 3.22
CA LYS A 220 7.43 -15.11 3.47
C LYS A 220 7.94 -15.96 2.29
N LEU A 221 7.09 -16.84 1.75
CA LEU A 221 7.38 -17.63 0.55
C LEU A 221 7.59 -16.76 -0.69
N SER A 222 6.92 -15.61 -0.74
CA SER A 222 7.11 -14.58 -1.78
C SER A 222 8.39 -13.75 -1.60
N GLY A 223 9.22 -14.08 -0.60
CA GLY A 223 10.54 -13.47 -0.40
C GLY A 223 10.53 -12.15 0.36
N TYR A 224 9.46 -11.82 1.09
CA TYR A 224 9.43 -10.68 2.00
C TYR A 224 9.95 -11.08 3.39
N GLN A 225 10.88 -10.31 3.93
CA GLN A 225 11.52 -10.59 5.23
C GLN A 225 10.91 -9.79 6.37
N ALA A 226 10.22 -8.69 6.08
CA ALA A 226 9.59 -7.86 7.09
C ALA A 226 8.29 -7.22 6.56
N LEU A 227 7.42 -6.82 7.46
CA LEU A 227 6.09 -6.30 7.11
C LEU A 227 5.75 -5.05 7.93
N HIS A 228 5.05 -4.12 7.30
CA HIS A 228 4.47 -2.96 7.98
C HIS A 228 2.96 -3.00 7.84
N PHE A 229 2.25 -3.19 8.94
CA PHE A 229 0.80 -3.12 8.97
C PHE A 229 0.34 -1.67 9.11
N ARG A 230 -0.50 -1.22 8.17
CA ARG A 230 -1.19 0.08 8.22
C ARG A 230 -2.29 0.07 9.29
N PRO A 231 -2.82 1.23 9.70
CA PRO A 231 -3.90 1.29 10.68
C PRO A 231 -5.11 0.56 10.11
N SER A 232 -5.53 -0.48 10.82
CA SER A 232 -6.68 -1.31 10.46
C SER A 232 -7.30 -1.89 11.73
N GLY A 233 -7.78 -1.03 12.62
CA GLY A 233 -8.50 -1.43 13.85
C GLY A 233 -7.84 -2.59 14.61
N LEU A 234 -6.51 -2.61 14.61
CA LEU A 234 -5.73 -3.58 15.37
C LEU A 234 -5.93 -3.22 16.83
N SER A 235 -6.70 -4.04 17.53
CA SER A 235 -6.78 -3.95 18.98
C SER A 235 -5.43 -4.37 19.58
N THR A 236 -5.24 -4.06 20.86
CA THR A 236 -4.07 -4.56 21.60
C THR A 236 -3.99 -6.09 21.58
N GLU A 237 -5.13 -6.77 21.62
CA GLU A 237 -5.21 -8.23 21.54
C GLU A 237 -4.70 -8.73 20.18
N HIS A 238 -5.18 -8.15 19.07
CA HIS A 238 -4.71 -8.49 17.72
C HIS A 238 -3.20 -8.30 17.56
N LEU A 239 -2.62 -7.28 18.23
CA LEU A 239 -1.19 -7.03 18.20
C LEU A 239 -0.39 -8.12 18.93
N HIS A 240 -0.90 -8.65 20.04
CA HIS A 240 -0.28 -9.78 20.74
C HIS A 240 -0.38 -11.09 19.95
N GLU A 241 -1.52 -11.36 19.32
CA GLU A 241 -1.67 -12.49 18.41
C GLU A 241 -0.70 -12.40 17.22
N LEU A 242 -0.69 -11.25 16.55
CA LEU A 242 0.21 -10.98 15.42
C LEU A 242 1.67 -11.15 15.82
N ARG A 243 2.09 -10.61 16.98
CA ARG A 243 3.45 -10.77 17.50
C ARG A 243 3.82 -12.24 17.62
N SER A 244 2.91 -13.09 18.11
CA SER A 244 3.17 -14.52 18.31
C SER A 244 3.44 -15.22 16.98
N VAL A 245 2.67 -14.90 15.93
CA VAL A 245 2.90 -15.44 14.58
C VAL A 245 4.19 -14.89 13.96
N MET A 246 4.44 -13.58 14.07
CA MET A 246 5.65 -12.96 13.53
C MET A 246 6.92 -13.48 14.21
N LEU A 247 6.86 -13.82 15.50
CA LEU A 247 7.95 -14.45 16.23
C LEU A 247 8.27 -15.83 15.66
N ASN A 248 7.25 -16.66 15.45
CA ASN A 248 7.41 -18.00 14.86
C ASN A 248 7.97 -17.94 13.44
N LEU A 249 7.63 -16.89 12.69
CA LEU A 249 8.15 -16.67 11.34
C LEU A 249 9.53 -16.00 11.33
N GLU A 250 10.07 -15.58 12.48
CA GLU A 250 11.29 -14.78 12.59
C GLU A 250 11.26 -13.51 11.72
N MET A 251 10.06 -12.92 11.57
CA MET A 251 9.85 -11.76 10.71
C MET A 251 9.70 -10.49 11.55
N PRO A 252 10.62 -9.52 11.43
CA PRO A 252 10.43 -8.20 12.00
C PRO A 252 9.19 -7.52 11.43
N PHE A 253 8.50 -6.75 12.25
CA PHE A 253 7.35 -5.99 11.77
C PHE A 253 7.21 -4.62 12.40
N ALA A 254 6.41 -3.80 11.74
CA ALA A 254 5.95 -2.51 12.21
C ALA A 254 4.43 -2.44 12.12
N VAL A 255 3.86 -1.57 12.94
CA VAL A 255 2.42 -1.29 12.93
C VAL A 255 2.20 0.22 12.90
N SER A 256 1.02 0.60 12.46
CA SER A 256 0.60 2.00 12.40
C SER A 256 -0.74 2.15 13.09
N PHE A 257 -0.95 3.28 13.73
CA PHE A 257 -2.19 3.56 14.45
C PHE A 257 -2.68 4.98 14.20
N ASN A 258 -3.99 5.15 14.27
CA ASN A 258 -4.58 6.47 14.37
C ASN A 258 -4.37 7.02 15.78
N ILE A 259 -4.08 8.31 15.90
CA ILE A 259 -3.77 8.93 17.20
C ILE A 259 -4.94 8.82 18.18
N SER A 260 -6.18 8.75 17.69
CA SER A 260 -7.38 8.58 18.50
C SER A 260 -7.56 7.18 19.11
N GLU A 261 -6.84 6.16 18.63
CA GLU A 261 -7.00 4.78 19.12
C GLU A 261 -6.37 4.61 20.51
N GLN A 262 -7.04 3.92 21.43
CA GLN A 262 -6.39 3.56 22.71
C GLN A 262 -5.44 2.39 22.46
N LEU A 263 -4.14 2.64 22.68
CA LEU A 263 -3.08 1.68 22.38
C LEU A 263 -2.41 1.23 23.66
N HIS A 264 -2.29 -0.09 23.85
CA HIS A 264 -1.54 -0.67 24.95
C HIS A 264 -0.43 -1.58 24.40
N PHE A 265 0.62 -0.98 23.82
CA PHE A 265 1.72 -1.73 23.19
C PHE A 265 2.95 -1.95 24.09
N SER A 266 2.94 -1.44 25.33
CA SER A 266 4.12 -1.44 26.23
C SER A 266 4.66 -2.84 26.57
N ARG A 267 3.87 -3.90 26.33
CA ARG A 267 4.23 -5.30 26.61
C ARG A 267 4.37 -6.18 25.37
N VAL A 268 4.34 -5.60 24.17
CA VAL A 268 4.41 -6.40 22.93
C VAL A 268 5.84 -6.88 22.72
N GLY A 269 6.81 -5.98 22.67
CA GLY A 269 8.23 -6.32 22.49
C GLY A 269 8.53 -7.02 21.15
N ALA A 270 9.71 -7.62 21.03
CA ALA A 270 10.17 -8.24 19.79
C ALA A 270 9.21 -9.35 19.28
N PRO A 271 9.06 -9.53 17.95
CA PRO A 271 9.84 -8.90 16.87
C PRO A 271 9.25 -7.58 16.34
N LEU A 272 8.35 -6.92 17.06
CA LEU A 272 7.91 -5.56 16.74
C LEU A 272 9.11 -4.60 16.82
N LYS A 273 9.35 -3.80 15.78
CA LYS A 273 10.50 -2.88 15.68
C LYS A 273 10.11 -1.41 15.64
N GLN A 274 8.99 -1.07 15.01
CA GLN A 274 8.57 0.31 14.81
C GLN A 274 7.07 0.45 15.00
N ILE A 275 6.64 1.58 15.55
CA ILE A 275 5.24 1.97 15.64
C ILE A 275 5.11 3.36 15.03
N TRP A 276 4.17 3.52 14.09
CA TRP A 276 3.94 4.76 13.38
C TRP A 276 2.62 5.42 13.83
N LEU A 277 2.69 6.71 14.12
CA LEU A 277 1.51 7.55 14.38
C LEU A 277 1.20 8.40 13.16
N TYR A 278 -0.06 8.43 12.77
CA TYR A 278 -0.51 9.05 11.52
C TYR A 278 -1.31 10.33 11.80
N HIS A 279 -1.07 11.36 10.99
CA HIS A 279 -1.89 12.57 10.88
C HIS A 279 -2.09 13.32 12.21
N PRO A 280 -1.00 13.74 12.88
CA PRO A 280 -1.15 14.62 14.03
C PRO A 280 -1.79 15.94 13.61
N ASN A 281 -2.75 16.40 14.39
CA ASN A 281 -3.44 17.67 14.21
C ASN A 281 -3.30 18.54 15.46
N ARG A 282 -3.83 19.76 15.42
CA ARG A 282 -3.70 20.72 16.53
C ARG A 282 -4.33 20.21 17.82
N GLU A 283 -5.40 19.43 17.72
CA GLU A 283 -6.17 18.93 18.86
C GLU A 283 -5.46 17.75 19.54
N ASN A 284 -4.76 16.91 18.77
CA ASN A 284 -4.15 15.68 19.26
C ASN A 284 -2.60 15.74 19.38
N ALA A 285 -1.98 16.90 19.12
CA ALA A 285 -0.52 17.04 19.14
C ALA A 285 0.12 16.68 20.49
N ALA A 286 -0.50 17.07 21.61
CA ALA A 286 -0.02 16.73 22.95
C ALA A 286 -0.09 15.21 23.20
N LEU A 287 -1.22 14.59 22.87
CA LEU A 287 -1.40 13.13 22.95
C LEU A 287 -0.40 12.40 22.04
N THR A 288 -0.10 12.95 20.87
CA THR A 288 0.89 12.38 19.95
C THR A 288 2.28 12.36 20.59
N LEU A 289 2.69 13.45 21.27
CA LEU A 289 3.98 13.50 21.97
C LEU A 289 4.07 12.45 23.08
N GLU A 290 3.01 12.30 23.87
CA GLU A 290 2.90 11.27 24.90
C GLU A 290 3.08 9.88 24.29
N LYS A 291 2.33 9.56 23.23
CA LYS A 291 2.43 8.27 22.54
C LYS A 291 3.79 8.01 21.92
N LEU A 292 4.46 9.01 21.33
CA LEU A 292 5.83 8.85 20.82
C LEU A 292 6.82 8.50 21.95
N ALA A 293 6.64 9.09 23.13
CA ALA A 293 7.45 8.76 24.30
C ALA A 293 7.16 7.33 24.80
N GLU A 294 5.89 6.93 24.86
CA GLU A 294 5.49 5.56 25.21
C GLU A 294 6.06 4.52 24.24
N ILE A 295 6.00 4.78 22.93
CA ILE A 295 6.57 3.89 21.91
C ILE A 295 8.07 3.68 22.16
N LYS A 296 8.79 4.77 22.44
CA LYS A 296 10.21 4.71 22.75
C LYS A 296 10.49 3.95 24.04
N ALA A 297 9.66 4.12 25.07
CA ALA A 297 9.78 3.40 26.34
C ALA A 297 9.49 1.89 26.19
N ALA A 298 8.74 1.49 25.16
CA ALA A 298 8.48 0.10 24.80
C ALA A 298 9.56 -0.52 23.89
N ASP A 299 10.75 0.08 23.82
CA ASP A 299 11.89 -0.32 22.96
C ASP A 299 11.54 -0.42 21.45
N CYS A 300 10.55 0.33 21.00
CA CYS A 300 10.18 0.45 19.59
C CYS A 300 10.65 1.80 19.03
N LEU A 301 10.95 1.85 17.72
CA LEU A 301 11.26 3.12 17.06
C LEU A 301 9.97 3.91 16.81
N PRO A 302 9.84 5.14 17.34
CA PRO A 302 8.69 6.01 17.07
C PRO A 302 8.78 6.63 15.67
N GLY A 303 7.82 6.28 14.81
CA GLY A 303 7.62 6.86 13.49
C GLY A 303 6.47 7.86 13.47
N LEU A 304 6.58 8.89 12.64
CA LEU A 304 5.54 9.90 12.46
C LEU A 304 5.25 10.10 10.98
N GLN A 305 3.99 9.95 10.57
CA GLN A 305 3.53 10.28 9.22
C GLN A 305 2.77 11.61 9.24
N LEU A 306 3.22 12.57 8.44
CA LEU A 306 2.70 13.93 8.34
C LEU A 306 1.96 14.15 7.01
N GLN A 307 0.83 14.86 7.02
CA GLN A 307 0.13 15.36 5.84
C GLN A 307 0.21 16.87 5.71
N HIS A 308 -0.06 17.39 4.51
CA HIS A 308 -0.05 18.83 4.26
C HIS A 308 -1.11 19.59 5.08
N SER A 309 -2.27 18.98 5.35
CA SER A 309 -3.28 19.55 6.25
C SER A 309 -2.77 19.82 7.67
N ASP A 310 -1.63 19.22 8.02
CA ASP A 310 -1.00 19.31 9.34
C ASP A 310 0.05 20.44 9.39
N VAL A 311 0.12 21.32 8.38
CA VAL A 311 1.09 22.42 8.37
C VAL A 311 0.79 23.44 9.47
N ALA A 312 1.87 23.91 10.12
CA ALA A 312 1.88 24.87 11.22
C ALA A 312 1.17 24.37 12.50
N LEU A 313 1.47 23.13 12.92
CA LEU A 313 1.16 22.69 14.28
C LEU A 313 1.99 23.52 15.28
N PRO A 314 1.38 24.09 16.33
CA PRO A 314 2.12 24.78 17.39
C PRO A 314 3.22 23.93 18.04
N ALA A 315 3.09 22.59 18.00
CA ALA A 315 4.02 21.63 18.57
C ALA A 315 4.91 20.91 17.54
N GLU A 316 4.95 21.36 16.27
CA GLU A 316 5.65 20.68 15.16
C GLU A 316 7.11 20.34 15.52
N SER A 317 7.86 21.28 16.06
CA SER A 317 9.27 21.05 16.43
C SER A 317 9.43 19.99 17.52
N SER A 318 8.53 19.97 18.51
CA SER A 318 8.54 18.95 19.56
C SER A 318 8.21 17.57 18.99
N LEU A 319 7.23 17.48 18.08
CA LEU A 319 6.84 16.24 17.42
C LEU A 319 7.98 15.67 16.57
N ILE A 320 8.59 16.52 15.74
CA ILE A 320 9.75 16.17 14.92
C ILE A 320 10.94 15.74 15.79
N ASN A 321 11.13 16.34 16.97
CA ASN A 321 12.19 15.98 17.89
C ASN A 321 11.93 14.64 18.61
N ALA A 322 10.68 14.35 18.96
CA ALA A 322 10.28 13.10 19.59
C ALA A 322 10.33 11.89 18.64
N ALA A 323 10.07 12.11 17.35
CA ALA A 323 10.13 11.07 16.33
C ALA A 323 11.57 10.59 16.03
N ALA A 324 11.72 9.29 15.84
CA ALA A 324 12.94 8.66 15.33
C ALA A 324 12.94 8.55 13.80
N ARG A 325 11.75 8.49 13.18
CA ARG A 325 11.56 8.49 11.72
C ARG A 325 10.38 9.38 11.34
N ILE A 326 10.47 10.03 10.18
CA ILE A 326 9.36 10.80 9.61
C ILE A 326 9.06 10.34 8.18
N GLN A 327 7.80 10.46 7.78
CA GLN A 327 7.36 10.37 6.39
C GLN A 327 6.38 11.50 6.13
N CYS A 328 6.57 12.26 5.04
CA CYS A 328 5.55 13.18 4.55
C CYS A 328 4.73 12.47 3.47
N SER A 329 3.42 12.30 3.68
CA SER A 329 2.52 11.79 2.64
C SER A 329 1.97 12.91 1.78
N ASP A 330 1.42 12.56 0.62
CA ASP A 330 0.79 13.49 -0.32
C ASP A 330 1.70 14.66 -0.70
N LEU A 331 2.99 14.38 -0.95
CA LEU A 331 4.04 15.38 -1.21
C LEU A 331 3.65 16.44 -2.26
N HIS A 332 2.78 16.09 -3.21
CA HIS A 332 2.26 16.98 -4.24
C HIS A 332 1.35 18.10 -3.70
N CYS A 333 0.71 17.87 -2.55
CA CYS A 333 -0.13 18.85 -1.87
C CYS A 333 0.67 19.88 -1.06
N TRP A 334 1.96 19.63 -0.80
CA TRP A 334 2.75 20.50 0.05
C TRP A 334 3.40 21.66 -0.73
N PRO A 335 3.35 22.90 -0.21
CA PRO A 335 4.27 23.96 -0.56
C PRO A 335 5.71 23.47 -0.39
N LEU A 336 6.54 23.74 -1.39
CA LEU A 336 7.94 23.30 -1.37
C LEU A 336 8.71 23.92 -0.20
N SER A 337 8.40 25.16 0.17
CA SER A 337 8.97 25.85 1.35
C SER A 337 8.79 25.04 2.64
N ASP A 338 7.61 24.46 2.83
CA ASP A 338 7.22 23.80 4.07
C ASP A 338 7.85 22.41 4.14
N LEU A 339 7.88 21.68 3.01
CA LEU A 339 8.61 20.41 2.91
C LEU A 339 10.10 20.58 3.21
N LYS A 340 10.74 21.61 2.65
CA LYS A 340 12.14 21.92 2.92
C LYS A 340 12.37 22.21 4.40
N LEU A 341 11.49 22.99 5.02
CA LEU A 341 11.58 23.34 6.44
C LEU A 341 11.50 22.10 7.34
N VAL A 342 10.47 21.26 7.14
CA VAL A 342 10.26 20.03 7.93
C VAL A 342 11.42 19.06 7.75
N THR A 343 11.84 18.85 6.49
CA THR A 343 12.93 17.95 6.14
C THR A 343 14.25 18.41 6.75
N ALA A 344 14.59 19.70 6.62
CA ALA A 344 15.80 20.26 7.18
C ALA A 344 15.82 20.16 8.72
N ARG A 345 14.70 20.48 9.39
CA ARG A 345 14.58 20.40 10.85
C ARG A 345 14.84 18.99 11.37
N PHE A 346 14.25 17.98 10.73
CA PHE A 346 14.44 16.60 11.15
C PHE A 346 15.88 16.12 10.92
N TRP A 347 16.45 16.37 9.73
CA TRP A 347 17.72 15.79 9.30
C TRP A 347 18.96 16.50 9.82
N ARG A 348 18.91 17.80 10.07
CA ARG A 348 20.07 18.62 10.46
C ARG A 348 20.87 18.05 11.64
N ARG A 349 20.22 17.41 12.61
CA ARG A 349 20.87 16.81 13.79
C ARG A 349 21.03 15.30 13.71
N ARG A 350 20.44 14.66 12.72
CA ARG A 350 20.29 13.20 12.65
C ARG A 350 21.08 12.55 11.54
N PHE A 351 21.47 13.29 10.50
CA PHE A 351 22.11 12.72 9.32
C PHE A 351 23.34 11.88 9.66
N PHE A 352 24.34 12.48 10.30
CA PHE A 352 25.58 11.79 10.67
C PHE A 352 25.36 10.72 11.74
N ALA A 353 24.50 10.99 12.72
CA ALA A 353 24.16 10.00 13.75
C ALA A 353 23.54 8.74 13.13
N ARG A 354 22.66 8.88 12.12
CA ARG A 354 22.10 7.75 11.38
C ARG A 354 23.15 7.08 10.51
N LEU A 355 23.97 7.84 9.78
CA LEU A 355 25.03 7.30 8.91
C LEU A 355 26.05 6.45 9.68
N PHE A 356 26.50 6.92 10.84
CA PHE A 356 27.46 6.19 11.67
C PHE A 356 26.82 5.07 12.50
N GLY A 357 25.48 5.04 12.58
CA GLY A 357 24.73 3.99 13.28
C GLY A 357 24.39 2.76 12.43
N LEU A 358 24.73 2.77 11.13
CA LEU A 358 24.41 1.69 10.20
C LEU A 358 25.24 0.43 10.50
N ARG A 359 24.61 -0.74 10.40
CA ARG A 359 25.18 -2.05 10.75
C ARG A 359 25.28 -3.03 9.59
N SER A 360 24.71 -2.68 8.43
CA SER A 360 24.69 -3.57 7.26
C SER A 360 24.69 -2.81 5.94
N ALA A 361 25.07 -3.50 4.86
CA ALA A 361 24.98 -2.95 3.51
C ALA A 361 23.54 -2.62 3.10
N ALA A 362 22.56 -3.41 3.55
CA ALA A 362 21.15 -3.13 3.31
C ALA A 362 20.73 -1.81 3.97
N GLU A 363 21.14 -1.57 5.23
CA GLU A 363 20.90 -0.30 5.91
C GLU A 363 21.55 0.89 5.20
N LEU A 364 22.76 0.71 4.66
CA LEU A 364 23.42 1.74 3.84
C LEU A 364 22.65 2.05 2.55
N ILE A 365 22.19 1.03 1.82
CA ILE A 365 21.38 1.22 0.62
C ILE A 365 20.11 2.00 0.93
N MET A 366 19.40 1.63 2.01
CA MET A 366 18.18 2.33 2.41
C MET A 366 18.45 3.75 2.91
N PHE A 367 19.55 3.96 3.63
CA PHE A 367 20.01 5.30 4.01
C PHE A 367 20.29 6.17 2.78
N MET A 368 20.94 5.63 1.74
CA MET A 368 21.20 6.36 0.50
C MET A 368 19.92 6.68 -0.27
N LYS A 369 18.98 5.73 -0.41
CA LYS A 369 17.66 5.97 -1.03
C LYS A 369 16.92 7.12 -0.32
N THR A 370 16.90 7.07 1.02
CA THR A 370 16.31 8.13 1.85
C THR A 370 17.03 9.46 1.65
N SER A 371 18.36 9.47 1.70
CA SER A 371 19.19 10.68 1.53
C SER A 371 18.98 11.34 0.18
N TYR A 372 18.82 10.55 -0.88
CA TYR A 372 18.50 11.07 -2.20
C TYR A 372 17.17 11.84 -2.20
N ASN A 373 16.09 11.24 -1.67
CA ASN A 373 14.78 11.92 -1.58
C ASN A 373 14.87 13.25 -0.81
N ILE A 374 15.68 13.29 0.25
CA ILE A 374 15.89 14.49 1.06
C ILE A 374 16.63 15.56 0.30
N LEU A 375 17.76 15.20 -0.33
CA LEU A 375 18.56 16.14 -1.11
C LEU A 375 17.73 16.70 -2.25
N ASP A 376 16.94 15.87 -2.90
CA ASP A 376 16.08 16.27 -3.99
C ASP A 376 15.02 17.31 -3.54
N ILE A 377 14.35 17.08 -2.41
CA ILE A 377 13.45 18.06 -1.77
C ILE A 377 14.19 19.37 -1.46
N LEU A 378 15.39 19.29 -0.87
CA LEU A 378 16.14 20.48 -0.43
C LEU A 378 16.68 21.31 -1.60
N LEU A 379 17.11 20.65 -2.68
CA LEU A 379 17.71 21.26 -3.86
C LEU A 379 16.69 21.69 -4.92
N SER A 380 15.46 21.17 -4.87
CA SER A 380 14.36 21.56 -5.77
C SER A 380 14.11 23.07 -5.78
N SER A 381 13.73 23.62 -6.94
CA SER A 381 13.36 25.02 -7.08
C SER A 381 11.91 25.16 -7.53
N GLU A 382 11.23 26.22 -7.09
CA GLU A 382 9.84 26.50 -7.49
C GLU A 382 9.69 26.87 -8.98
N ARG A 383 10.81 27.15 -9.68
CA ARG A 383 10.83 27.64 -11.07
C ARG A 383 10.63 26.56 -12.14
N GLY A 384 10.34 25.31 -11.75
CA GLY A 384 10.22 24.17 -12.68
C GLY A 384 8.96 23.33 -12.52
N ARG A 385 7.92 23.82 -11.83
CA ARG A 385 6.61 23.14 -11.73
C ARG A 385 5.57 23.80 -12.63
#